data_AF-A0A7J5YB96-F1
#
_entry.id   AF-A0A7J5YB96-F1
#
_cell.length_a   1.000
_cell.length_b   1.000
_cell.length_c   1.000
_cell.angle_alpha   90.00
_cell.angle_beta   90.00
_cell.angle_gamma   90.00
#
_symmetry.space_group_name_H-M   'P 1'
#
loop_
_entity.id
_entity.type
_entity.pdbx_description
1 polymer ?
#
loop_
_entity_poly.entity_id
_entity_poly.type
_entity_poly.pdbx_seq_one_letter_code
_entity_poly.pdbx_strand_id
1 'polypeptide(L)'
;MPKLARVIDRLSNFAEKYADLPTLGFTHYQPAQLTTVGKRACLWLQDLAMDMRNLQRARDDLRFRGVKGTTGTQASFLQLFQGEHDKVEDLDRMVTEMAGFKKAYLVTGQTYSRKVDVDCVSSLASMGASVHKICTDIRLLANLKEIEEPFEKEQIGSSAMPYKRNPMRAERCCSLARHLVALLSDPLQTASVQWLERTLDDSANSTLQNITEGLVVYPKVIERHIRHELPFMATENIIMAMVKAGENRQDCHEKIRVLSQEAAAVVKQEGGDNDLLARVQKDPYFAPILGHLDSVLDPKTFIGRAPQQVTRFLSEEVRPLLEPFKAKMDVKIELEL
;
A
#
# COMPACT_ATOMS: atom_id res chain seq x y z
N MET A 1 4.64 -2.79 -14.16
CA MET A 1 6.11 -2.94 -14.04
C MET A 1 6.91 -1.68 -14.42
N PRO A 2 6.93 -1.12 -15.65
CA PRO A 2 7.79 0.03 -15.96
C PRO A 2 7.53 1.28 -15.09
N LYS A 3 6.27 1.51 -14.69
CA LYS A 3 5.91 2.56 -13.73
C LYS A 3 6.57 2.34 -12.36
N LEU A 4 6.51 1.12 -11.82
CA LEU A 4 7.15 0.76 -10.55
C LEU A 4 8.67 0.89 -10.64
N ALA A 5 9.29 0.47 -11.75
CA ALA A 5 10.73 0.61 -11.96
C ALA A 5 11.15 2.10 -11.91
N ARG A 6 10.37 3.01 -12.50
CA ARG A 6 10.64 4.45 -12.39
C ARG A 6 10.50 4.98 -10.96
N VAL A 7 9.51 4.51 -10.20
CA VAL A 7 9.37 4.91 -8.78
C VAL A 7 10.61 4.48 -8.00
N ILE A 8 11.05 3.23 -8.18
CA ILE A 8 12.28 2.70 -7.56
C ILE A 8 13.50 3.51 -8.00
N ASP A 9 13.64 3.83 -9.28
CA ASP A 9 14.76 4.63 -9.79
C ASP A 9 14.80 6.03 -9.15
N ARG A 10 13.69 6.77 -9.17
CA ARG A 10 13.63 8.12 -8.59
C ARG A 10 13.91 8.11 -7.10
N LEU A 11 13.39 7.12 -6.39
CA LEU A 11 13.63 6.99 -4.96
C LEU A 11 15.07 6.53 -4.65
N SER A 12 15.70 5.75 -5.53
CA SER A 12 17.12 5.38 -5.41
C SER A 12 18.04 6.58 -5.57
N ASN A 13 17.75 7.47 -6.52
CA ASN A 13 18.50 8.71 -6.73
C ASN A 13 18.30 9.67 -5.55
N PHE A 14 17.10 9.72 -4.97
CA PHE A 14 16.83 10.44 -3.72
C PHE A 14 17.64 9.84 -2.55
N ALA A 15 17.63 8.51 -2.40
CA ALA A 15 18.36 7.82 -1.34
C ALA A 15 19.87 8.08 -1.42
N GLU A 16 20.43 8.01 -2.63
CA GLU A 16 21.84 8.29 -2.91
C GLU A 16 22.20 9.74 -2.59
N LYS A 17 21.41 10.71 -3.06
CA LYS A 17 21.62 12.14 -2.81
C LYS A 17 21.66 12.49 -1.33
N TYR A 18 20.82 11.83 -0.52
CA TYR A 18 20.67 12.10 0.90
C TYR A 18 21.25 11.00 1.79
N ALA A 19 22.18 10.21 1.27
CA ALA A 19 22.80 9.08 1.97
C ALA A 19 23.50 9.47 3.27
N ASP A 20 24.13 10.65 3.30
CA ASP A 20 24.91 11.17 4.43
C ASP A 20 24.14 12.15 5.33
N LEU A 21 22.90 12.51 4.99
CA LEU A 21 22.14 13.54 5.71
C LEU A 21 21.53 12.96 7.00
N PRO A 22 22.05 13.30 8.21
CA PRO A 22 21.51 12.77 9.46
C PRO A 22 20.06 13.23 9.69
N THR A 23 19.23 12.35 10.25
CA THR A 23 17.86 12.63 10.67
C THR A 23 17.53 11.81 11.91
N LEU A 24 16.61 12.32 12.74
CA LEU A 24 16.15 11.63 13.94
C LEU A 24 15.52 10.29 13.59
N GLY A 25 15.97 9.19 14.20
CA GLY A 25 15.31 7.90 14.07
C GLY A 25 14.01 7.86 14.87
N PHE A 26 13.06 7.01 14.44
CA PHE A 26 11.79 6.84 15.14
C PHE A 26 11.45 5.36 15.34
N THR A 27 11.19 4.98 16.57
CA THR A 27 10.53 3.71 16.94
C THR A 27 9.35 4.05 17.84
N HIS A 28 8.17 3.47 17.61
CA HIS A 28 6.91 3.91 18.24
C HIS A 28 6.58 5.40 18.02
N TYR A 29 7.13 6.01 16.96
CA TYR A 29 7.12 7.45 16.72
C TYR A 29 7.69 8.28 17.88
N GLN A 30 8.59 7.69 18.67
CA GLN A 30 9.41 8.34 19.68
C GLN A 30 10.84 8.54 19.16
N PRO A 31 11.54 9.61 19.59
CA PRO A 31 12.95 9.84 19.25
C PRO A 31 13.83 8.62 19.56
N ALA A 32 14.62 8.20 18.58
CA ALA A 32 15.57 7.08 18.67
C ALA A 32 16.94 7.48 18.09
N GLN A 33 17.89 6.54 18.07
CA GLN A 33 19.22 6.76 17.47
C GLN A 33 19.11 7.33 16.05
N LEU A 34 20.05 8.21 15.68
CA LEU A 34 20.03 8.85 14.37
C LEU A 34 20.16 7.81 13.25
N THR A 35 19.55 8.14 12.13
CA THR A 35 19.73 7.48 10.84
C THR A 35 20.06 8.54 9.80
N THR A 36 20.02 8.21 8.52
CA THR A 36 20.06 9.22 7.44
C THR A 36 18.78 9.22 6.63
N VAL A 37 18.47 10.36 6.00
CA VAL A 37 17.30 10.51 5.12
C VAL A 37 17.37 9.47 3.99
N GLY A 38 18.55 9.28 3.39
CA GLY A 38 18.76 8.26 2.38
C GLY A 38 18.58 6.84 2.91
N LYS A 39 19.07 6.55 4.11
CA LYS A 39 18.87 5.23 4.74
C LYS A 39 17.40 4.95 5.03
N ARG A 40 16.62 5.95 5.47
CA ARG A 40 15.15 5.84 5.60
C ARG A 40 14.49 5.51 4.26
N ALA A 41 14.88 6.18 3.19
CA ALA A 41 14.38 5.89 1.84
C ALA A 41 14.72 4.47 1.36
N CYS A 42 15.84 3.88 1.81
CA CYS A 42 16.15 2.48 1.51
C CYS A 42 15.15 1.48 2.11
N LEU A 43 14.51 1.78 3.25
CA LEU A 43 13.45 0.91 3.78
C LEU A 43 12.27 0.84 2.80
N TRP A 44 11.89 1.98 2.22
CA TRP A 44 10.84 2.06 1.20
C TRP A 44 11.24 1.36 -0.10
N LEU A 45 12.48 1.52 -0.54
CA LEU A 45 13.01 0.86 -1.73
C LEU A 45 13.04 -0.67 -1.59
N GLN A 46 13.37 -1.19 -0.41
CA GLN A 46 13.38 -2.62 -0.15
C GLN A 46 12.00 -3.24 -0.45
N ASP A 47 10.94 -2.66 0.10
CA ASP A 47 9.57 -3.16 -0.09
C ASP A 47 9.18 -3.11 -1.57
N LEU A 48 9.45 -1.99 -2.26
CA LEU A 48 9.17 -1.85 -3.70
C LEU A 48 9.98 -2.82 -4.57
N ALA A 49 11.21 -3.15 -4.18
CA ALA A 49 12.02 -4.16 -4.86
C ALA A 49 11.42 -5.56 -4.70
N MET A 50 10.91 -5.89 -3.49
CA MET A 50 10.17 -7.13 -3.27
C MET A 50 8.89 -7.18 -4.12
N ASP A 51 8.17 -6.06 -4.26
CA ASP A 51 6.97 -5.96 -5.09
C ASP A 51 7.28 -6.14 -6.58
N MET A 52 8.39 -5.57 -7.08
CA MET A 52 8.84 -5.77 -8.46
C MET A 52 9.10 -7.25 -8.74
N ARG A 53 9.81 -7.94 -7.84
CA ARG A 53 10.06 -9.39 -7.94
C ARG A 53 8.76 -10.17 -7.95
N ASN A 54 7.81 -9.83 -7.08
CA ASN A 54 6.52 -10.51 -6.99
C ASN A 54 5.71 -10.34 -8.29
N LEU A 55 5.68 -9.12 -8.84
CA LEU A 55 5.01 -8.83 -10.11
C LEU A 55 5.67 -9.50 -11.31
N GLN A 56 7.01 -9.54 -11.35
CA GLN A 56 7.76 -10.26 -12.39
C GLN A 56 7.44 -11.74 -12.36
N ARG A 57 7.50 -12.37 -11.18
CA ARG A 57 7.13 -13.78 -11.01
C ARG A 57 5.70 -14.05 -11.45
N ALA A 58 4.74 -13.26 -10.96
CA ALA A 58 3.34 -13.41 -11.35
C ALA A 58 3.14 -13.29 -12.87
N ARG A 59 3.79 -12.31 -13.52
CA ARG A 59 3.73 -12.14 -14.98
C ARG A 59 4.37 -13.30 -15.73
N ASP A 60 5.56 -13.72 -15.33
CA ASP A 60 6.35 -14.69 -16.08
C ASP A 60 5.82 -16.13 -15.90
N ASP A 61 5.13 -16.39 -14.78
CA ASP A 61 4.46 -17.66 -14.50
C ASP A 61 3.06 -17.76 -15.14
N LEU A 62 2.48 -16.64 -15.62
CA LEU A 62 1.17 -16.67 -16.30
C LEU A 62 1.21 -17.58 -17.53
N ARG A 63 0.22 -18.47 -17.60
CA ARG A 63 0.03 -19.38 -18.74
C ARG A 63 -1.31 -19.10 -19.40
N PHE A 64 -1.36 -19.37 -20.69
CA PHE A 64 -2.60 -19.27 -21.45
C PHE A 64 -3.55 -20.42 -21.10
N ARG A 65 -4.86 -20.18 -21.08
CA ARG A 65 -5.83 -21.28 -20.95
C ARG A 65 -5.73 -22.23 -22.15
N GLY A 66 -5.60 -21.65 -23.34
CA GLY A 66 -5.65 -22.40 -24.59
C GLY A 66 -7.06 -22.85 -24.97
N VAL A 67 -7.12 -23.82 -25.87
CA VAL A 67 -8.31 -24.37 -26.49
C VAL A 67 -8.66 -25.70 -25.81
N LYS A 68 -9.47 -25.65 -24.75
CA LYS A 68 -9.73 -26.78 -23.84
C LYS A 68 -11.15 -27.36 -23.88
N GLY A 69 -12.07 -26.73 -24.60
CA GLY A 69 -13.49 -27.12 -24.62
C GLY A 69 -14.20 -26.83 -23.30
N THR A 70 -15.42 -27.36 -23.14
CA THR A 70 -16.35 -27.01 -22.05
C THR A 70 -15.94 -27.52 -20.68
N THR A 71 -15.29 -28.69 -20.60
CA THR A 71 -14.87 -29.34 -19.35
C THR A 71 -13.37 -29.65 -19.32
N GLY A 72 -12.59 -29.02 -20.19
CA GLY A 72 -11.13 -29.17 -20.20
C GLY A 72 -10.60 -30.33 -21.04
N THR A 73 -11.47 -31.23 -21.49
CA THR A 73 -11.11 -32.50 -22.16
C THR A 73 -10.88 -32.39 -23.67
N GLN A 74 -11.15 -31.22 -24.27
CA GLN A 74 -11.01 -30.99 -25.71
C GLN A 74 -11.87 -31.90 -26.62
N ALA A 75 -12.87 -32.59 -26.08
CA ALA A 75 -13.66 -33.59 -26.81
C ALA A 75 -14.27 -33.08 -28.13
N SER A 76 -14.78 -31.84 -28.15
CA SER A 76 -15.34 -31.23 -29.36
C SER A 76 -14.30 -31.03 -30.46
N PHE A 77 -13.06 -30.69 -30.09
CA PHE A 77 -11.95 -30.53 -31.04
C PHE A 77 -11.44 -31.88 -31.52
N LEU A 78 -11.38 -32.88 -30.64
CA LEU A 78 -10.99 -34.24 -31.01
C LEU A 78 -11.99 -34.84 -32.01
N GLN A 79 -13.30 -34.61 -31.83
CA GLN A 79 -14.32 -35.01 -32.80
C GLN A 79 -14.16 -34.28 -34.14
N LEU A 80 -13.89 -32.98 -34.11
CA LEU A 80 -13.66 -32.18 -35.32
C LEU A 80 -12.47 -32.69 -36.13
N PHE A 81 -11.41 -33.15 -35.45
CA PHE A 81 -10.24 -33.76 -36.07
C PHE A 81 -10.31 -35.29 -36.15
N GLN A 82 -11.51 -35.88 -36.09
CA GLN A 82 -11.74 -37.31 -36.34
C GLN A 82 -10.88 -38.25 -35.47
N GLY A 83 -10.60 -37.86 -34.22
CA GLY A 83 -9.79 -38.65 -33.29
C GLY A 83 -8.28 -38.42 -33.41
N GLU A 84 -7.82 -37.49 -34.25
CA GLU A 84 -6.39 -37.16 -34.37
C GLU A 84 -5.93 -36.25 -33.22
N HIS A 85 -5.35 -36.86 -32.18
CA HIS A 85 -4.87 -36.16 -30.98
C HIS A 85 -3.80 -35.11 -31.27
N ASP A 86 -2.82 -35.44 -32.14
CA ASP A 86 -1.72 -34.53 -32.47
C ASP A 86 -2.23 -33.21 -33.07
N LYS A 87 -3.29 -33.24 -33.89
CA LYS A 87 -3.92 -32.03 -34.45
C LYS A 87 -4.58 -31.16 -33.38
N VAL A 88 -5.13 -31.77 -32.32
CA VAL A 88 -5.71 -31.03 -31.17
C VAL A 88 -4.61 -30.34 -30.37
N GLU A 89 -3.49 -31.03 -30.12
CA GLU A 89 -2.33 -30.44 -29.44
C GLU A 89 -1.68 -29.33 -30.26
N ASP A 90 -1.54 -29.53 -31.57
CA ASP A 90 -1.02 -28.53 -32.50
C ASP A 90 -1.90 -27.29 -32.54
N LEU A 91 -3.23 -27.45 -32.57
CA LEU A 91 -4.17 -26.33 -32.50
C LEU A 91 -3.97 -25.51 -31.22
N ASP A 92 -3.87 -26.16 -30.06
CA ASP A 92 -3.68 -25.48 -28.78
C ASP A 92 -2.34 -24.74 -28.71
N ARG A 93 -1.26 -25.37 -29.21
CA ARG A 93 0.06 -24.75 -29.32
C ARG A 93 0.03 -23.53 -30.23
N MET A 94 -0.53 -23.65 -31.43
CA MET A 94 -0.62 -22.56 -32.39
C MET A 94 -1.37 -21.36 -31.84
N VAL A 95 -2.55 -21.57 -31.24
CA VAL A 95 -3.35 -20.48 -30.68
C VAL A 95 -2.65 -19.83 -29.47
N THR A 96 -1.91 -20.62 -28.68
CA THR A 96 -1.10 -20.10 -27.55
C THR A 96 0.03 -19.19 -28.03
N GLU A 97 0.76 -19.60 -29.06
CA GLU A 97 1.82 -18.80 -29.66
C GLU A 97 1.27 -17.52 -30.31
N MET A 98 0.14 -17.64 -31.04
CA MET A 98 -0.56 -16.48 -31.63
C MET A 98 -1.03 -15.49 -30.56
N ALA A 99 -1.41 -15.95 -29.37
CA ALA A 99 -1.76 -15.10 -28.24
C ALA A 99 -0.55 -14.48 -27.52
N GLY A 100 0.68 -14.83 -27.93
CA GLY A 100 1.92 -14.30 -27.37
C GLY A 100 2.34 -14.93 -26.03
N PHE A 101 1.77 -16.09 -25.67
CA PHE A 101 2.15 -16.82 -24.47
C PHE A 101 3.20 -17.88 -24.78
N LYS A 102 4.15 -18.06 -23.87
CA LYS A 102 5.18 -19.11 -23.99
C LYS A 102 4.62 -20.50 -23.68
N LYS A 103 3.59 -20.60 -22.84
CA LYS A 103 3.02 -21.85 -22.34
C LYS A 103 1.52 -21.72 -22.13
N ALA A 104 0.80 -22.81 -22.38
CA ALA A 104 -0.57 -22.98 -21.93
C ALA A 104 -0.65 -23.92 -20.72
N TYR A 105 -1.80 -23.93 -20.05
CA TYR A 105 -2.14 -24.99 -19.09
C TYR A 105 -2.41 -26.30 -19.82
N LEU A 106 -1.87 -27.40 -19.32
CA LEU A 106 -2.16 -28.74 -19.84
C LEU A 106 -3.47 -29.29 -19.25
N VAL A 107 -3.74 -28.97 -17.98
CA VAL A 107 -4.92 -29.43 -17.25
C VAL A 107 -5.74 -28.23 -16.83
N THR A 108 -7.00 -28.22 -17.25
CA THR A 108 -8.01 -27.23 -16.85
C THR A 108 -9.35 -27.93 -16.67
N GLY A 109 -10.27 -27.32 -15.94
CA GLY A 109 -11.70 -27.59 -16.11
C GLY A 109 -12.23 -26.76 -17.28
N GLN A 110 -13.39 -26.10 -17.09
CA GLN A 110 -13.90 -25.13 -18.06
C GLN A 110 -13.02 -23.88 -18.15
N THR A 111 -12.37 -23.47 -17.06
CA THR A 111 -11.54 -22.25 -17.00
C THR A 111 -10.11 -22.56 -16.58
N TYR A 112 -9.21 -21.58 -16.74
CA TYR A 112 -7.96 -21.62 -15.98
C TYR A 112 -8.30 -21.58 -14.49
N SER A 113 -7.45 -22.15 -13.63
CA SER A 113 -7.73 -22.17 -12.19
C SER A 113 -7.79 -20.75 -11.62
N ARG A 114 -8.87 -20.42 -10.89
CA ARG A 114 -9.02 -19.13 -10.18
C ARG A 114 -7.94 -18.88 -9.11
N LYS A 115 -7.15 -19.89 -8.77
CA LYS A 115 -5.92 -19.71 -7.98
C LYS A 115 -4.91 -18.76 -8.65
N VAL A 116 -4.90 -18.68 -9.98
CA VAL A 116 -4.08 -17.71 -10.73
C VAL A 116 -4.47 -16.28 -10.37
N ASP A 117 -5.77 -16.02 -10.21
CA ASP A 117 -6.29 -14.71 -9.83
C ASP A 117 -5.82 -14.34 -8.41
N VAL A 118 -5.78 -15.31 -7.48
CA VAL A 118 -5.20 -15.15 -6.13
C VAL A 118 -3.75 -14.73 -6.21
N ASP A 119 -2.93 -15.45 -6.99
CA ASP A 119 -1.48 -15.19 -7.07
C ASP A 119 -1.20 -13.81 -7.68
N CYS A 120 -2.00 -13.39 -8.68
CA CYS A 120 -1.90 -12.07 -9.30
C CYS A 120 -2.30 -10.95 -8.33
N VAL A 121 -3.48 -11.05 -7.71
CA VAL A 121 -4.00 -10.01 -6.81
C VAL A 121 -3.17 -9.93 -5.53
N SER A 122 -2.63 -11.05 -5.03
CA SER A 122 -1.72 -11.05 -3.87
C SER A 122 -0.49 -10.17 -4.10
N SER A 123 0.08 -10.22 -5.31
CA SER A 123 1.24 -9.37 -5.65
C SER A 123 0.89 -7.87 -5.63
N LEU A 124 -0.34 -7.53 -6.03
CA LEU A 124 -0.84 -6.15 -6.02
C LEU A 124 -1.21 -5.69 -4.62
N ALA A 125 -1.86 -6.54 -3.82
CA ALA A 125 -2.20 -6.26 -2.44
C ALA A 125 -0.94 -6.03 -1.58
N SER A 126 0.12 -6.84 -1.78
CA SER A 126 1.45 -6.62 -1.18
C SER A 126 1.97 -5.22 -1.51
N MET A 127 1.96 -4.84 -2.79
CA MET A 127 2.38 -3.51 -3.23
C MET A 127 1.51 -2.38 -2.63
N GLY A 128 0.22 -2.64 -2.44
CA GLY A 128 -0.69 -1.75 -1.70
C GLY A 128 -0.19 -1.48 -0.28
N ALA A 129 0.24 -2.51 0.45
CA ALA A 129 0.80 -2.33 1.79
C ALA A 129 2.07 -1.47 1.78
N SER A 130 2.99 -1.74 0.84
CA SER A 130 4.23 -0.95 0.65
C SER A 130 3.91 0.52 0.39
N VAL A 131 3.04 0.82 -0.58
CA VAL A 131 2.66 2.20 -0.94
C VAL A 131 1.98 2.89 0.24
N HIS A 132 1.07 2.21 0.94
CA HIS A 132 0.37 2.79 2.09
C HIS A 132 1.36 3.18 3.19
N LYS A 133 2.35 2.31 3.49
CA LYS A 133 3.38 2.56 4.50
C LYS A 133 4.27 3.74 4.11
N ILE A 134 4.80 3.75 2.88
CA ILE A 134 5.66 4.83 2.36
C ILE A 134 4.95 6.19 2.43
N CYS A 135 3.72 6.26 1.91
CA CYS A 135 2.96 7.50 1.91
C CYS A 135 2.53 7.93 3.31
N THR A 136 2.33 7.00 4.25
CA THR A 136 2.10 7.34 5.66
C THR A 136 3.33 7.97 6.30
N ASP A 137 4.53 7.43 6.07
CA ASP A 137 5.76 8.04 6.55
C ASP A 137 5.94 9.47 5.98
N ILE A 138 5.68 9.67 4.69
CA ILE A 138 5.76 11.00 4.05
C ILE A 138 4.78 11.98 4.70
N ARG A 139 3.56 11.55 5.03
CA ARG A 139 2.57 12.39 5.73
C ARG A 139 3.03 12.79 7.13
N LEU A 140 3.69 11.88 7.86
CA LEU A 140 4.28 12.18 9.17
C LEU A 140 5.46 13.16 9.03
N LEU A 141 6.34 12.95 8.05
CA LEU A 141 7.48 13.84 7.82
C LEU A 141 7.06 15.24 7.35
N ALA A 142 5.95 15.36 6.63
CA ALA A 142 5.36 16.65 6.28
C ALA A 142 4.86 17.39 7.52
N ASN A 143 4.28 16.70 8.51
CA ASN A 143 3.91 17.30 9.79
C ASN A 143 5.13 17.83 10.56
N LEU A 144 6.23 17.06 10.56
CA LEU A 144 7.53 17.44 11.14
C LEU A 144 8.25 18.54 10.35
N LYS A 145 7.78 18.88 9.14
CA LYS A 145 8.42 19.85 8.21
C LYS A 145 9.81 19.41 7.76
N GLU A 146 10.07 18.10 7.79
CA GLU A 146 11.34 17.52 7.33
C GLU A 146 11.30 17.21 5.82
N ILE A 147 10.16 16.76 5.31
CA ILE A 147 9.96 16.40 3.90
C ILE A 147 8.54 16.79 3.47
N GLU A 148 8.42 17.55 2.38
CA GLU A 148 7.15 17.85 1.72
C GLU A 148 7.03 17.12 0.37
N GLU A 149 5.82 16.80 -0.05
CA GLU A 149 5.58 16.33 -1.42
C GLU A 149 5.68 17.50 -2.43
N PRO A 150 5.90 17.23 -3.73
CA PRO A 150 5.95 18.29 -4.74
C PRO A 150 4.63 19.07 -4.79
N PHE A 151 4.73 20.40 -4.95
CA PHE A 151 3.61 21.33 -4.96
C PHE A 151 3.68 22.18 -6.23
N GLU A 152 2.64 22.14 -7.07
CA GLU A 152 2.64 22.93 -8.32
C GLU A 152 2.52 24.42 -8.03
N LYS A 153 3.02 25.26 -8.95
CA LYS A 153 3.03 26.72 -8.80
C LYS A 153 1.65 27.32 -8.58
N GLU A 154 0.61 26.73 -9.18
CA GLU A 154 -0.79 27.19 -9.11
C GLU A 154 -1.65 26.32 -8.18
N GLN A 155 -1.06 25.32 -7.51
CA GLN A 155 -1.82 24.40 -6.66
C GLN A 155 -2.37 25.15 -5.44
N ILE A 156 -3.69 25.08 -5.24
CA ILE A 156 -4.34 25.61 -4.04
C ILE A 156 -4.35 24.50 -2.97
N GLY A 157 -3.53 24.66 -1.93
CA GLY A 157 -3.43 23.67 -0.84
C GLY A 157 -4.65 23.64 0.08
N SER A 158 -5.31 24.79 0.27
CA SER A 158 -6.57 24.94 1.00
C SER A 158 -7.32 26.17 0.48
N SER A 159 -8.63 26.06 0.31
CA SER A 159 -9.50 27.17 -0.11
C SER A 159 -9.56 28.33 0.90
N ALA A 160 -9.19 28.09 2.16
CA ALA A 160 -9.31 29.07 3.25
C ALA A 160 -7.96 29.46 3.89
N MET A 161 -6.90 28.66 3.73
CA MET A 161 -5.61 28.89 4.39
C MET A 161 -4.45 28.91 3.37
N PRO A 162 -4.02 30.09 2.90
CA PRO A 162 -3.04 30.20 1.81
C PRO A 162 -1.63 29.69 2.16
N TYR A 163 -1.29 29.59 3.45
CA TYR A 163 0.00 29.06 3.92
C TYR A 163 0.00 27.53 4.11
N LYS A 164 -1.16 26.87 4.00
CA LYS A 164 -1.30 25.44 4.33
C LYS A 164 -0.98 24.56 3.12
N ARG A 165 0.09 23.77 3.23
CA ARG A 165 0.45 22.71 2.27
C ARG A 165 0.08 21.34 2.83
N ASN A 166 -0.79 20.63 2.14
CA ASN A 166 -1.25 19.30 2.54
C ASN A 166 -0.58 18.21 1.69
N PRO A 167 -0.22 17.06 2.28
CA PRO A 167 0.32 15.91 1.55
C PRO A 167 -0.80 15.12 0.82
N MET A 168 -1.60 15.81 0.01
CA MET A 168 -2.81 15.29 -0.64
C MET A 168 -2.54 14.15 -1.63
N ARG A 169 -1.39 14.16 -2.31
CA ARG A 169 -1.00 13.08 -3.22
C ARG A 169 -0.69 11.82 -2.42
N ALA A 170 0.08 11.93 -1.33
CA ALA A 170 0.35 10.83 -0.43
C ALA A 170 -0.93 10.28 0.24
N GLU A 171 -1.87 11.15 0.63
CA GLU A 171 -3.18 10.75 1.18
C GLU A 171 -4.01 9.95 0.16
N ARG A 172 -4.06 10.41 -1.10
CA ARG A 172 -4.72 9.70 -2.18
C ARG A 172 -4.08 8.34 -2.45
N CYS A 173 -2.75 8.25 -2.43
CA CYS A 173 -2.03 6.99 -2.52
C CYS A 173 -2.41 6.03 -1.39
N CYS A 174 -2.44 6.47 -0.13
CA CYS A 174 -2.90 5.65 0.99
C CYS A 174 -4.34 5.16 0.79
N SER A 175 -5.24 6.02 0.32
CA SER A 175 -6.64 5.66 0.11
C SER A 175 -6.83 4.56 -0.93
N LEU A 176 -6.19 4.70 -2.11
CA LEU A 176 -6.26 3.70 -3.17
C LEU A 176 -5.52 2.41 -2.81
N ALA A 177 -4.37 2.54 -2.14
CA ALA A 177 -3.60 1.41 -1.66
C ALA A 177 -4.40 0.54 -0.68
N ARG A 178 -5.17 1.16 0.23
CA ARG A 178 -6.06 0.44 1.15
C ARG A 178 -7.10 -0.39 0.41
N HIS A 179 -7.70 0.17 -0.64
CA HIS A 179 -8.66 -0.57 -1.45
C HIS A 179 -7.98 -1.76 -2.17
N LEU A 180 -6.77 -1.56 -2.70
CA LEU A 180 -6.00 -2.62 -3.33
C LEU A 180 -5.69 -3.80 -2.38
N VAL A 181 -5.40 -3.50 -1.10
CA VAL A 181 -5.24 -4.55 -0.06
C VAL A 181 -6.56 -5.28 0.18
N ALA A 182 -7.67 -4.56 0.30
CA ALA A 182 -8.98 -5.14 0.58
C ALA A 182 -9.45 -6.10 -0.53
N LEU A 183 -9.14 -5.82 -1.80
CA LEU A 183 -9.53 -6.65 -2.93
C LEU A 183 -8.97 -8.08 -2.91
N LEU A 184 -7.97 -8.38 -2.08
CA LEU A 184 -7.40 -9.74 -2.00
C LEU A 184 -8.38 -10.78 -1.45
N SER A 185 -9.34 -10.38 -0.62
CA SER A 185 -10.33 -11.32 -0.06
C SER A 185 -11.18 -11.98 -1.14
N ASP A 186 -11.42 -11.27 -2.25
CA ASP A 186 -12.36 -11.71 -3.28
C ASP A 186 -11.84 -12.92 -4.04
N PRO A 187 -10.66 -12.91 -4.70
CA PRO A 187 -10.17 -14.08 -5.42
C PRO A 187 -9.88 -15.26 -4.46
N LEU A 188 -9.52 -15.01 -3.20
CA LEU A 188 -9.34 -16.07 -2.20
C LEU A 188 -10.65 -16.82 -1.93
N GLN A 189 -11.74 -16.09 -1.76
CA GLN A 189 -13.07 -16.67 -1.56
C GLN A 189 -13.59 -17.31 -2.85
N THR A 190 -13.50 -16.61 -3.98
CA THR A 190 -13.94 -17.13 -5.28
C THR A 190 -13.24 -18.44 -5.64
N ALA A 191 -11.92 -18.54 -5.44
CA ALA A 191 -11.18 -19.75 -5.79
C ALA A 191 -11.50 -20.94 -4.86
N SER A 192 -11.85 -20.69 -3.59
CA SER A 192 -12.09 -21.76 -2.62
C SER A 192 -13.43 -22.46 -2.78
N VAL A 193 -14.39 -21.79 -3.43
CA VAL A 193 -15.77 -22.30 -3.63
C VAL A 193 -16.07 -22.68 -5.08
N GLN A 194 -15.09 -22.69 -5.97
CA GLN A 194 -15.28 -23.25 -7.31
C GLN A 194 -15.57 -24.75 -7.24
N TRP A 195 -16.77 -25.16 -7.64
CA TRP A 195 -17.13 -26.58 -7.62
C TRP A 195 -16.72 -27.28 -8.91
N LEU A 196 -16.00 -28.40 -8.75
CA LEU A 196 -15.63 -29.31 -9.83
C LEU A 196 -14.96 -28.57 -11.02
N GLU A 197 -15.44 -28.76 -12.25
CA GLU A 197 -14.84 -28.18 -13.45
C GLU A 197 -15.08 -26.66 -13.61
N ARG A 198 -16.09 -26.10 -12.94
CA ARG A 198 -16.40 -24.66 -12.78
C ARG A 198 -17.80 -24.43 -12.20
N THR A 199 -17.94 -23.36 -11.42
CA THR A 199 -19.23 -22.67 -11.14
C THR A 199 -19.16 -21.20 -11.60
N LEU A 200 -20.31 -20.59 -11.93
CA LEU A 200 -20.37 -19.26 -12.59
C LEU A 200 -20.35 -18.07 -11.61
N ASP A 201 -20.36 -18.33 -10.31
CA ASP A 201 -20.29 -17.34 -9.23
C ASP A 201 -19.00 -16.50 -9.26
N ASP A 202 -17.98 -16.95 -9.99
CA ASP A 202 -16.75 -16.21 -10.24
C ASP A 202 -16.90 -15.05 -11.25
N SER A 203 -17.97 -15.04 -12.04
CA SER A 203 -18.22 -13.99 -13.05
C SER A 203 -18.79 -12.70 -12.45
N ALA A 204 -19.23 -12.74 -11.18
CA ALA A 204 -20.10 -11.73 -10.58
C ALA A 204 -19.41 -10.42 -10.15
N ASN A 205 -18.07 -10.39 -10.14
CA ASN A 205 -17.29 -9.25 -9.63
C ASN A 205 -17.39 -7.97 -10.49
N SER A 206 -18.31 -7.91 -11.47
CA SER A 206 -18.71 -6.71 -12.23
C SER A 206 -20.20 -6.71 -12.62
N THR A 207 -21.05 -7.44 -11.90
CA THR A 207 -22.43 -7.77 -12.33
C THR A 207 -23.49 -6.81 -11.78
N LEU A 208 -23.10 -5.75 -11.06
CA LEU A 208 -24.07 -4.76 -10.60
C LEU A 208 -24.78 -4.09 -11.77
N GLN A 209 -24.07 -3.76 -12.85
CA GLN A 209 -24.65 -3.08 -14.01
C GLN A 209 -25.74 -3.94 -14.69
N ASN A 210 -25.45 -5.21 -14.99
CA ASN A 210 -26.41 -6.12 -15.62
C ASN A 210 -27.63 -6.43 -14.73
N ILE A 211 -27.43 -6.53 -13.41
CA ILE A 211 -28.52 -6.71 -12.45
C ILE A 211 -29.40 -5.46 -12.39
N THR A 212 -28.80 -4.25 -12.30
CA THR A 212 -29.55 -2.98 -12.23
C THR A 212 -30.34 -2.66 -13.49
N GLU A 213 -29.89 -3.14 -14.65
CA GLU A 213 -30.58 -2.97 -15.93
C GLU A 213 -31.80 -3.89 -16.07
N GLY A 214 -31.91 -4.96 -15.25
CA GLY A 214 -32.96 -5.98 -15.32
C GLY A 214 -33.78 -6.16 -14.05
N LEU A 215 -33.75 -5.20 -13.10
CA LEU A 215 -34.46 -5.34 -11.83
C LEU A 215 -35.97 -5.41 -12.05
N VAL A 216 -36.58 -6.51 -11.59
CA VAL A 216 -38.03 -6.67 -11.49
C VAL A 216 -38.44 -6.43 -10.04
N VAL A 217 -39.20 -5.36 -9.83
CA VAL A 217 -39.71 -4.98 -8.52
C VAL A 217 -41.10 -5.58 -8.31
N TYR A 218 -41.36 -6.07 -7.09
CA TYR A 218 -42.67 -6.60 -6.67
C TYR A 218 -43.27 -5.72 -5.55
N PRO A 219 -43.94 -4.59 -5.90
CA PRO A 219 -44.37 -3.58 -4.93
C PRO A 219 -45.32 -4.09 -3.84
N LYS A 220 -46.15 -5.09 -4.16
CA LYS A 220 -47.14 -5.64 -3.23
C LYS A 220 -46.54 -6.55 -2.15
N VAL A 221 -45.37 -7.14 -2.41
CA VAL A 221 -44.61 -7.90 -1.41
C VAL A 221 -43.90 -6.94 -0.47
N ILE A 222 -43.34 -5.86 -1.01
CA ILE A 222 -42.66 -4.81 -0.25
C ILE A 222 -43.64 -4.09 0.69
N GLU A 223 -44.82 -3.70 0.19
CA GLU A 223 -45.88 -3.05 0.97
C GLU A 223 -46.38 -3.93 2.15
N ARG A 224 -46.42 -5.24 1.93
CA ARG A 224 -46.79 -6.23 2.96
C ARG A 224 -45.72 -6.36 4.04
N HIS A 225 -44.43 -6.41 3.68
CA HIS A 225 -43.34 -6.47 4.65
C HIS A 225 -43.20 -5.19 5.46
N ILE A 226 -43.33 -4.02 4.82
CA ILE A 226 -43.30 -2.72 5.52
C ILE A 226 -44.40 -2.66 6.58
N ARG A 227 -45.64 -3.04 6.24
CA ARG A 227 -46.75 -3.07 7.21
C ARG A 227 -46.53 -4.04 8.38
N HIS A 228 -45.78 -5.12 8.17
CA HIS A 228 -45.50 -6.13 9.20
C HIS A 228 -44.39 -5.69 10.18
N GLU A 229 -43.40 -4.94 9.71
CA GLU A 229 -42.20 -4.60 10.51
C GLU A 229 -42.20 -3.16 11.07
N LEU A 230 -43.03 -2.25 10.52
CA LEU A 230 -43.09 -0.86 10.98
C LEU A 230 -43.39 -0.67 12.48
N PRO A 231 -44.18 -1.54 13.16
CA PRO A 231 -44.42 -1.41 14.60
C PRO A 231 -43.19 -1.73 15.47
N PHE A 232 -42.25 -2.55 15.00
CA PHE A 232 -41.04 -2.93 15.74
C PHE A 232 -39.88 -1.94 15.53
N MET A 233 -39.87 -1.21 14.41
CA MET A 233 -38.83 -0.21 14.07
C MET A 233 -39.00 1.16 14.76
N ALA A 234 -40.00 1.32 15.64
CA ALA A 234 -40.22 2.56 16.41
C ALA A 234 -39.62 2.52 17.84
N THR A 235 -38.68 1.61 18.13
CA THR A 235 -38.12 1.39 19.48
C THR A 235 -36.76 2.04 19.72
N GLU A 236 -36.03 2.44 18.67
CA GLU A 236 -34.71 3.08 18.82
C GLU A 236 -34.80 4.58 19.17
N ASN A 237 -35.98 5.20 18.95
CA ASN A 237 -36.28 6.56 19.42
C ASN A 237 -36.48 6.66 20.96
N ILE A 238 -36.41 5.54 21.70
CA ILE A 238 -36.53 5.50 23.17
C ILE A 238 -35.17 5.36 23.85
N ILE A 239 -34.15 4.80 23.18
CA ILE A 239 -32.80 4.61 23.76
C ILE A 239 -31.96 5.90 23.62
N MET A 240 -32.21 6.71 22.59
CA MET A 240 -31.69 8.08 22.45
C MET A 240 -32.21 9.06 23.51
N ALA A 241 -33.29 8.72 24.23
CA ALA A 241 -33.78 9.52 25.36
C ALA A 241 -33.01 9.24 26.67
N MET A 242 -32.41 8.06 26.83
CA MET A 242 -31.75 7.64 28.08
C MET A 242 -30.25 7.99 28.14
N VAL A 243 -29.56 8.13 27.01
CA VAL A 243 -28.16 8.66 26.98
C VAL A 243 -28.10 10.16 27.29
N LYS A 244 -29.24 10.85 27.13
CA LYS A 244 -29.46 12.23 27.62
C LYS A 244 -29.47 12.32 29.17
N ALA A 245 -29.38 11.19 29.89
CA ALA A 245 -29.36 11.09 31.34
C ALA A 245 -27.94 10.95 31.95
N GLY A 246 -26.88 11.19 31.15
CA GLY A 246 -25.70 11.89 31.62
C GLY A 246 -24.69 11.13 32.48
N GLU A 247 -23.92 10.21 31.88
CA GLU A 247 -22.72 9.65 32.54
C GLU A 247 -21.42 9.91 31.78
N ASN A 248 -20.35 10.09 32.56
CA ASN A 248 -19.12 10.78 32.21
C ASN A 248 -17.95 9.80 32.04
N ARG A 249 -17.33 9.84 30.84
CA ARG A 249 -16.22 9.00 30.37
C ARG A 249 -14.85 9.63 30.58
N GLN A 250 -14.77 10.78 31.23
CA GLN A 250 -13.59 11.64 31.21
C GLN A 250 -12.59 11.33 32.35
N ASP A 251 -13.02 10.72 33.46
CA ASP A 251 -12.18 10.62 34.66
C ASP A 251 -11.09 9.53 34.60
N CYS A 252 -11.16 8.62 33.63
CA CYS A 252 -10.13 7.60 33.43
C CYS A 252 -9.01 8.06 32.49
N HIS A 253 -9.23 9.14 31.72
CA HIS A 253 -8.23 9.72 30.81
C HIS A 253 -7.22 10.63 31.55
N GLU A 254 -7.59 11.15 32.72
CA GLU A 254 -6.91 12.28 33.33
C GLU A 254 -5.64 11.92 34.12
N LYS A 255 -5.53 10.69 34.62
CA LYS A 255 -4.38 10.28 35.47
C LYS A 255 -3.14 9.83 34.71
N ILE A 256 -3.23 9.55 33.41
CA ILE A 256 -2.08 9.27 32.53
C ILE A 256 -1.59 10.57 31.81
N ARG A 257 -2.40 11.63 31.86
CA ARG A 257 -2.14 12.96 31.29
C ARG A 257 -1.04 13.73 32.04
N VAL A 258 -1.05 13.70 33.39
CA VAL A 258 -0.26 14.60 34.26
C VAL A 258 1.26 14.38 34.21
N LEU A 259 1.72 13.13 34.14
CA LEU A 259 3.16 12.84 34.17
C LEU A 259 3.82 12.99 32.80
N SER A 260 3.04 12.87 31.72
CA SER A 260 3.47 13.24 30.37
C SER A 260 3.41 14.76 30.14
N GLN A 261 2.83 15.52 31.07
CA GLN A 261 2.58 16.95 30.97
C GLN A 261 3.67 17.82 31.57
N GLU A 262 4.55 17.32 32.44
CA GLU A 262 5.57 18.14 33.11
C GLU A 262 6.82 18.33 32.25
N ALA A 263 7.36 17.27 31.65
CA ALA A 263 8.43 17.37 30.66
C ALA A 263 7.93 17.99 29.34
N ALA A 264 6.64 17.80 29.07
CA ALA A 264 5.94 18.56 28.04
C ALA A 264 5.53 19.97 28.51
N ALA A 265 5.62 20.37 29.78
CA ALA A 265 5.15 21.69 30.23
C ALA A 265 6.14 22.76 29.78
N VAL A 266 7.44 22.50 29.92
CA VAL A 266 8.48 23.40 29.41
C VAL A 266 8.36 23.59 27.90
N VAL A 267 8.17 22.49 27.15
CA VAL A 267 8.04 22.54 25.68
C VAL A 267 6.65 22.97 25.18
N LYS A 268 5.56 22.70 25.92
CA LYS A 268 4.15 22.86 25.45
C LYS A 268 3.30 23.86 26.26
N GLN A 269 3.63 24.19 27.51
CA GLN A 269 2.92 25.23 28.29
C GLN A 269 3.63 26.58 28.25
N GLU A 270 4.96 26.60 28.19
CA GLU A 270 5.75 27.83 28.07
C GLU A 270 6.17 28.13 26.62
N GLY A 271 6.06 27.15 25.72
CA GLY A 271 6.47 27.25 24.32
C GLY A 271 7.99 27.35 24.11
N GLY A 272 8.78 26.96 25.12
CA GLY A 272 10.24 27.02 25.09
C GLY A 272 10.89 25.80 24.43
N ASP A 273 12.16 25.92 24.12
CA ASP A 273 12.97 24.82 23.57
C ASP A 273 13.26 23.74 24.63
N ASN A 274 13.63 22.53 24.20
CA ASN A 274 14.10 21.48 25.11
C ASN A 274 15.45 21.88 25.72
N ASP A 275 15.43 22.26 27.00
CA ASP A 275 16.56 22.88 27.71
C ASP A 275 17.51 21.87 28.40
N LEU A 276 17.41 20.58 28.06
CA LEU A 276 18.20 19.50 28.66
C LEU A 276 19.71 19.72 28.54
N LEU A 277 20.20 20.19 27.38
CA LEU A 277 21.62 20.43 27.16
C LEU A 277 22.14 21.59 28.01
N ALA A 278 21.34 22.64 28.17
CA ALA A 278 21.67 23.81 29.00
C ALA A 278 21.70 23.48 30.50
N ARG A 279 20.96 22.45 30.93
CA ARG A 279 21.00 21.93 32.30
C ARG A 279 22.27 21.12 32.55
N VAL A 280 22.69 20.28 31.60
CA VAL A 280 23.95 19.51 31.66
C VAL A 280 25.17 20.43 31.69
N GLN A 281 25.16 21.52 30.93
CA GLN A 281 26.28 22.49 30.91
C GLN A 281 26.47 23.30 32.20
N LYS A 282 25.43 23.40 33.04
CA LYS A 282 25.45 24.18 34.30
C LYS A 282 25.74 23.35 35.54
N ASP A 283 25.84 22.03 35.40
CA ASP A 283 26.07 21.12 36.51
C ASP A 283 27.59 20.90 36.69
N PRO A 284 28.16 21.22 37.88
CA PRO A 284 29.59 21.07 38.17
C PRO A 284 30.13 19.65 37.94
N TYR A 285 29.26 18.64 37.95
CA TYR A 285 29.60 17.25 37.70
C TYR A 285 30.14 16.99 36.28
N PHE A 286 29.66 17.74 35.27
CA PHE A 286 30.07 17.55 33.86
C PHE A 286 31.23 18.44 33.42
N ALA A 287 31.83 19.21 34.32
CA ALA A 287 32.94 20.13 34.02
C ALA A 287 34.10 19.50 33.18
N PRO A 288 34.49 18.21 33.36
CA PRO A 288 35.55 17.61 32.57
C PRO A 288 35.23 17.36 31.08
N ILE A 289 33.96 17.33 30.67
CA ILE A 289 33.54 17.02 29.29
C ILE A 289 33.09 18.25 28.48
N LEU A 290 32.96 19.42 29.12
CA LEU A 290 32.46 20.65 28.49
C LEU A 290 33.33 21.12 27.31
N GLY A 291 34.65 20.92 27.38
CA GLY A 291 35.58 21.30 26.30
C GLY A 291 35.51 20.42 25.03
N HIS A 292 34.79 19.30 25.09
CA HIS A 292 34.62 18.37 23.97
C HIS A 292 33.15 18.23 23.54
N LEU A 293 32.20 18.92 24.18
CA LEU A 293 30.76 18.72 24.00
C LEU A 293 30.32 18.89 22.54
N ASP A 294 30.84 19.90 21.83
CA ASP A 294 30.49 20.15 20.43
C ASP A 294 31.00 19.05 19.49
N SER A 295 32.14 18.43 19.81
CA SER A 295 32.68 17.28 19.06
C SER A 295 31.98 15.96 19.40
N VAL A 296 31.42 15.85 20.61
CA VAL A 296 30.64 14.70 21.08
C VAL A 296 29.20 14.76 20.56
N LEU A 297 28.71 15.92 20.12
CA LEU A 297 27.34 16.13 19.63
C LEU A 297 27.25 16.26 18.10
N ASP A 298 28.32 16.01 17.35
CA ASP A 298 28.28 16.01 15.88
C ASP A 298 27.31 14.93 15.39
N PRO A 299 26.16 15.27 14.77
CA PRO A 299 25.19 14.28 14.31
C PRO A 299 25.79 13.24 13.35
N LYS A 300 26.86 13.58 12.62
CA LYS A 300 27.55 12.66 11.71
C LYS A 300 28.23 11.49 12.41
N THR A 301 28.56 11.60 13.70
CA THR A 301 29.15 10.49 14.46
C THR A 301 28.09 9.51 15.00
N PHE A 302 26.79 9.87 14.94
CA PHE A 302 25.68 9.06 15.47
C PHE A 302 24.88 8.30 14.41
N ILE A 303 25.19 8.48 13.11
CA ILE A 303 24.48 7.79 12.01
C ILE A 303 25.04 6.38 11.70
N GLY A 304 26.04 5.93 12.46
CA GLY A 304 26.61 4.59 12.35
C GLY A 304 27.05 4.26 10.91
N ARG A 305 26.54 3.14 10.37
CA ARG A 305 26.85 2.68 9.01
C ARG A 305 25.81 3.09 7.95
N ALA A 306 24.93 4.04 8.26
CA ALA A 306 23.80 4.38 7.40
C ALA A 306 24.23 4.71 5.95
N PRO A 307 25.26 5.55 5.70
CA PRO A 307 25.67 5.84 4.32
C PRO A 307 26.19 4.62 3.56
N GLN A 308 27.06 3.82 4.18
CA GLN A 308 27.65 2.63 3.53
C GLN A 308 26.58 1.56 3.25
N GLN A 309 25.56 1.47 4.10
CA GLN A 309 24.42 0.60 3.85
C GLN A 309 23.59 1.06 2.63
N VAL A 310 23.39 2.38 2.45
CA VAL A 310 22.73 2.93 1.27
C VAL A 310 23.50 2.55 0.01
N THR A 311 24.80 2.88 -0.05
CA THR A 311 25.64 2.58 -1.23
C THR A 311 25.61 1.11 -1.59
N ARG A 312 25.82 0.23 -0.60
CA ARG A 312 25.83 -1.22 -0.82
C ARG A 312 24.49 -1.73 -1.35
N PHE A 313 23.39 -1.39 -0.68
CA PHE A 313 22.05 -1.83 -1.07
C PHE A 313 21.67 -1.35 -2.48
N LEU A 314 21.96 -0.08 -2.81
CA LEU A 314 21.68 0.43 -4.15
C LEU A 314 22.47 -0.34 -5.22
N SER A 315 23.76 -0.59 -4.98
CA SER A 315 24.62 -1.29 -5.94
C SER A 315 24.29 -2.77 -6.11
N GLU A 316 24.01 -3.49 -5.02
CA GLU A 316 23.85 -4.95 -5.02
C GLU A 316 22.42 -5.38 -5.34
N GLU A 317 21.40 -4.63 -4.93
CA GLU A 317 19.99 -5.04 -5.05
C GLU A 317 19.16 -4.16 -6.00
N VAL A 318 19.32 -2.83 -5.94
CA VAL A 318 18.42 -1.91 -6.68
C VAL A 318 18.83 -1.71 -8.13
N ARG A 319 20.10 -1.37 -8.41
CA ARG A 319 20.54 -1.10 -9.78
C ARG A 319 20.38 -2.33 -10.70
N PRO A 320 20.73 -3.56 -10.29
CA PRO A 320 20.49 -4.75 -11.13
C PRO A 320 19.02 -4.98 -11.47
N LEU A 321 18.09 -4.69 -10.54
CA LEU A 321 16.65 -4.81 -10.74
C LEU A 321 16.12 -3.86 -11.84
N LEU A 322 16.79 -2.71 -12.02
CA LEU A 322 16.37 -1.65 -12.95
C LEU A 322 16.92 -1.83 -14.38
N GLU A 323 17.98 -2.61 -14.57
CA GLU A 323 18.62 -2.81 -15.88
C GLU A 323 17.65 -3.20 -17.01
N PRO A 324 16.69 -4.13 -16.82
CA PRO A 324 15.73 -4.48 -17.86
C PRO A 324 14.80 -3.32 -18.29
N PHE A 325 14.74 -2.24 -17.52
CA PHE A 325 13.85 -1.10 -17.74
C PHE A 325 14.57 0.18 -18.15
N LYS A 326 15.90 0.16 -18.30
CA LYS A 326 16.75 1.35 -18.55
C LYS A 326 16.24 2.23 -19.70
N ALA A 327 15.80 1.63 -20.80
CA ALA A 327 15.25 2.34 -21.96
C ALA A 327 13.89 3.03 -21.72
N LYS A 328 13.25 2.84 -20.55
CA LYS A 328 11.91 3.36 -20.21
C LYS A 328 11.92 4.33 -19.03
N MET A 329 13.09 4.86 -18.66
CA MET A 329 13.29 5.68 -17.45
C MET A 329 13.04 7.19 -17.63
N ASP A 330 13.09 7.72 -18.86
CA ASP A 330 12.97 9.17 -19.12
C ASP A 330 11.53 9.71 -19.10
N VAL A 331 10.53 8.85 -18.94
CA VAL A 331 9.12 9.24 -18.89
C VAL A 331 8.81 9.95 -17.57
N LYS A 332 8.49 11.25 -17.63
CA LYS A 332 7.91 12.00 -16.50
C LYS A 332 6.41 11.70 -16.37
N ILE A 333 5.91 11.71 -15.14
CA ILE A 333 4.48 11.57 -14.86
C ILE A 333 3.96 12.95 -14.49
N GLU A 334 3.05 13.46 -15.31
CA GLU A 334 2.27 14.65 -15.01
C GLU A 334 0.94 14.21 -14.40
N LEU A 335 0.49 14.95 -13.38
CA LEU A 335 -0.84 14.76 -12.81
C LEU A 335 -1.72 15.88 -13.36
N GLU A 336 -2.73 15.52 -14.14
CA GLU A 336 -3.87 16.41 -14.35
C GLU A 336 -4.65 16.40 -13.03
N LEU A 337 -4.56 17.51 -12.29
CA LEU A 337 -5.17 17.69 -10.97
C LEU A 337 -6.57 18.29 -11.07
#